data_AF-A0A965AFN9-F1
#
_entry.id   AF-A0A965AFN9-F1
#
_cell.length_a   1.000
_cell.length_b   1.000
_cell.length_c   1.000
_cell.angle_alpha   90.00
_cell.angle_beta   90.00
_cell.angle_gamma   90.00
#
_symmetry.space_group_name_H-M   'P 1'
#
loop_
_entity.id
_entity.type
_entity.pdbx_description
1 polymer ?
#
loop_
_entity_poly.entity_id
_entity_poly.type
_entity_poly.pdbx_seq_one_letter_code
_entity_poly.pdbx_strand_id
1 'polypeptide(L)'
;MRATSPDTGGGNALLFANVAHFYSHMMMLVYPTVVIALEAAFGMTFGELLSLSFAGFVLYGVAALPAGWLGDKWSAPGMLAVFFIGTGAAGIAAGFASGPLGIAVALGAIGLFSSIYHPVGTAWVVANARSR
;
A
#
# COMPACT_ATOMS: atom_id res chain seq x y z
N MET A 1 31.28 -27.63 -18.88
CA MET A 1 31.05 -26.94 -17.59
C MET A 1 30.83 -25.46 -17.88
N ARG A 2 29.57 -25.01 -17.94
CA ARG A 2 29.24 -23.60 -18.25
C ARG A 2 28.94 -22.92 -16.92
N ALA A 3 29.82 -22.03 -16.48
CA ALA A 3 29.60 -21.23 -15.29
C ALA A 3 28.40 -20.30 -15.54
N THR A 4 27.33 -20.48 -14.79
CA THR A 4 26.20 -19.53 -14.75
C THR A 4 26.66 -18.32 -13.94
N SER A 5 26.66 -17.14 -14.56
CA SER A 5 26.82 -15.86 -13.85
C SER A 5 25.80 -15.72 -12.72
N PRO A 6 26.09 -14.94 -11.66
CA PRO A 6 25.12 -14.70 -10.59
C PRO A 6 23.88 -14.00 -11.16
N ASP A 7 22.75 -14.70 -11.20
CA ASP A 7 21.48 -14.18 -11.69
C ASP A 7 20.85 -13.21 -10.68
N THR A 8 21.14 -11.93 -10.82
CA THR A 8 20.66 -10.87 -9.94
C THR A 8 19.16 -10.58 -10.10
N GLY A 9 18.56 -10.86 -11.27
CA GLY A 9 17.19 -10.43 -11.62
C GLY A 9 16.06 -10.98 -10.74
N GLY A 10 15.98 -12.30 -10.54
CA GLY A 10 14.89 -12.93 -9.77
C GLY A 10 14.96 -12.66 -8.26
N GLY A 11 16.18 -12.58 -7.72
CA GLY A 11 16.41 -12.18 -6.32
C GLY A 11 15.98 -10.72 -6.07
N ASN A 12 16.27 -9.83 -7.02
CA ASN A 12 15.88 -8.42 -6.94
C ASN A 12 14.36 -8.24 -6.96
N ALA A 13 13.63 -9.02 -7.77
CA ALA A 13 12.17 -8.97 -7.81
C ALA A 13 11.53 -9.39 -6.49
N LEU A 14 12.02 -10.49 -5.89
CA LEU A 14 11.52 -10.93 -4.59
C LEU A 14 11.81 -9.90 -3.48
N LEU A 15 13.03 -9.36 -3.44
CA LEU A 15 13.39 -8.32 -2.46
C LEU A 15 12.49 -7.09 -2.59
N PHE A 16 12.33 -6.59 -3.82
CA PHE A 16 11.47 -5.44 -4.10
C PHE A 16 10.02 -5.68 -3.68
N ALA A 17 9.48 -6.86 -3.98
CA ALA A 17 8.13 -7.23 -3.56
C ALA A 17 7.99 -7.32 -2.04
N ASN A 18 8.98 -7.85 -1.31
CA ASN A 18 8.93 -7.86 0.15
C ASN A 18 8.91 -6.45 0.75
N VAL A 19 9.73 -5.53 0.21
CA VAL A 19 9.72 -4.12 0.63
C VAL A 19 8.36 -3.48 0.33
N ALA A 20 7.80 -3.72 -0.86
CA ALA A 20 6.49 -3.24 -1.25
C ALA A 20 5.36 -3.79 -0.36
N HIS A 21 5.41 -5.08 -0.01
CA HIS A 21 4.46 -5.71 0.91
C HIS A 21 4.51 -5.10 2.30
N PHE A 22 5.73 -5.00 2.86
CA PHE A 22 5.97 -4.36 4.13
C PHE A 22 5.42 -2.94 4.13
N TYR A 23 5.73 -2.17 3.10
CA TYR A 23 5.27 -0.79 2.95
C TYR A 23 3.73 -0.68 2.92
N SER A 24 3.06 -1.55 2.16
CA SER A 24 1.59 -1.61 2.10
C SER A 24 0.98 -1.83 3.49
N HIS A 25 1.50 -2.82 4.24
CA HIS A 25 0.98 -3.11 5.58
C HIS A 25 1.34 -2.04 6.61
N MET A 26 2.56 -1.53 6.58
CA MET A 26 2.98 -0.44 7.45
C MET A 26 2.04 0.77 7.30
N MET A 27 1.75 1.17 6.07
CA MET A 27 0.86 2.31 5.80
C MET A 27 -0.59 2.06 6.23
N MET A 28 -1.10 0.83 6.03
CA MET A 28 -2.45 0.46 6.48
C MET A 28 -2.58 0.35 8.00
N LEU A 29 -1.50 -0.02 8.70
CA LEU A 29 -1.55 -0.38 10.13
C LEU A 29 -0.88 0.63 11.07
N VAL A 30 -0.23 1.67 10.55
CA VAL A 30 0.37 2.72 11.39
C VAL A 30 -0.69 3.57 12.11
N TYR A 31 -1.87 3.77 11.49
CA TYR A 31 -2.89 4.67 12.02
C TYR A 31 -3.41 4.30 13.41
N PRO A 32 -3.79 3.04 13.71
CA PRO A 32 -4.17 2.62 15.07
C PRO A 32 -3.16 2.99 16.15
N THR A 33 -1.85 2.97 15.85
CA THR A 33 -0.81 3.42 16.78
C THR A 33 -0.87 4.94 17.01
N VAL A 34 -1.15 5.71 15.95
CA VAL A 34 -1.28 7.17 16.01
C VAL A 34 -2.55 7.61 16.75
N VAL A 35 -3.63 6.81 16.71
CA VAL A 35 -4.90 7.13 17.40
C VAL A 35 -4.70 7.44 18.89
N ILE A 36 -3.80 6.71 19.57
CA ILE A 36 -3.50 6.91 21.00
C ILE A 36 -3.06 8.36 21.29
N ALA A 37 -2.28 8.97 20.38
CA ALA A 37 -1.87 10.36 20.50
C ALA A 37 -2.96 11.35 20.07
N LEU A 38 -3.80 10.96 19.10
CA LEU A 38 -4.84 11.82 18.54
C LEU A 38 -6.06 12.00 19.44
N GLU A 39 -6.35 11.08 20.36
CA GLU A 39 -7.44 11.25 21.34
C GLU A 39 -7.31 12.58 22.10
N ALA A 40 -6.10 12.90 22.56
CA ALA A 40 -5.82 14.16 23.23
C ALA A 40 -5.85 15.37 22.29
N ALA A 41 -5.46 15.20 21.01
CA ALA A 41 -5.38 16.29 20.05
C ALA A 41 -6.75 16.72 19.50
N PHE A 42 -7.66 15.75 19.30
CA PHE A 42 -8.98 16.00 18.70
C PHE A 42 -10.14 15.90 19.70
N GLY A 43 -9.89 15.47 20.95
CA GLY A 43 -10.93 15.33 21.96
C GLY A 43 -11.99 14.28 21.62
N MET A 44 -11.61 13.29 20.80
CA MET A 44 -12.46 12.20 20.34
C MET A 44 -12.03 10.90 21.01
N THR A 45 -12.96 9.96 21.16
CA THR A 45 -12.65 8.63 21.69
C THR A 45 -11.83 7.81 20.70
N PHE A 46 -11.08 6.84 21.22
CA PHE A 46 -10.34 5.85 20.42
C PHE A 46 -11.20 5.22 19.32
N GLY A 47 -12.44 4.84 19.65
CA GLY A 47 -13.36 4.18 18.72
C GLY A 47 -13.79 5.10 17.57
N GLU A 48 -14.10 6.36 17.85
CA GLU A 48 -14.47 7.34 16.83
C GLU A 48 -13.30 7.63 15.90
N LEU A 49 -12.09 7.80 16.42
CA LEU A 49 -10.90 7.99 15.61
C LEU A 49 -10.56 6.75 14.78
N LEU A 50 -10.59 5.56 15.39
CA LEU A 50 -10.34 4.32 14.66
C LEU A 50 -11.33 4.15 13.50
N SER A 51 -12.59 4.56 13.66
CA SER A 51 -13.61 4.49 12.62
C SER A 51 -13.26 5.30 11.36
N LEU A 52 -12.40 6.33 11.45
CA LEU A 52 -11.95 7.11 10.29
C LEU A 52 -11.18 6.24 9.27
N SER A 53 -10.60 5.12 9.71
CA SER A 53 -9.91 4.17 8.84
C SER A 53 -10.84 3.28 8.01
N PHE A 54 -12.14 3.23 8.34
CA PHE A 54 -13.10 2.32 7.71
C PHE A 54 -13.11 2.46 6.18
N ALA A 55 -13.21 3.70 5.68
CA ALA A 55 -13.20 3.97 4.25
C ALA A 55 -11.90 3.50 3.58
N GLY A 56 -10.77 3.65 4.26
CA GLY A 56 -9.47 3.15 3.80
C GLY A 56 -9.46 1.64 3.63
N PHE A 57 -9.95 0.87 4.61
CA PHE A 57 -10.03 -0.59 4.51
C PHE A 57 -11.01 -1.06 3.44
N VAL A 58 -12.15 -0.39 3.29
CA VAL A 58 -13.11 -0.70 2.21
C VAL A 58 -12.47 -0.48 0.84
N LEU A 59 -11.81 0.67 0.64
CA LEU A 59 -11.12 0.97 -0.62
C LEU A 59 -9.96 -0.01 -0.86
N TYR A 60 -9.22 -0.38 0.18
CA TYR A 60 -8.13 -1.37 0.09
C TYR A 60 -8.60 -2.71 -0.46
N GLY A 61 -9.81 -3.16 -0.09
CA GLY A 61 -10.41 -4.37 -0.64
C GLY A 61 -11.02 -4.16 -2.02
N VAL A 62 -11.96 -3.21 -2.16
CA VAL A 62 -12.76 -3.04 -3.38
C VAL A 62 -11.90 -2.58 -4.56
N ALA A 63 -10.96 -1.66 -4.35
CA ALA A 63 -10.12 -1.14 -5.41
C ALA A 63 -9.04 -2.14 -5.88
N ALA A 64 -8.82 -3.26 -5.16
CA ALA A 64 -7.93 -4.31 -5.63
C ALA A 64 -8.42 -4.96 -6.93
N LEU A 65 -9.74 -5.08 -7.12
CA LEU A 65 -10.35 -5.66 -8.33
C LEU A 65 -10.00 -4.86 -9.59
N PRO A 66 -10.32 -3.55 -9.70
CA PRO A 66 -9.93 -2.76 -10.85
C PRO A 66 -8.42 -2.56 -10.95
N ALA A 67 -7.69 -2.52 -9.82
CA ALA A 67 -6.23 -2.36 -9.85
C ALA A 67 -5.53 -3.56 -10.50
N GLY A 68 -5.95 -4.79 -10.19
CA GLY A 68 -5.44 -6.00 -10.83
C GLY A 68 -5.71 -6.00 -12.34
N TRP A 69 -6.96 -5.75 -12.72
CA TRP A 69 -7.35 -5.65 -14.13
C TRP A 69 -6.55 -4.58 -14.89
N LEU A 70 -6.28 -3.43 -14.27
CA LEU A 70 -5.49 -2.37 -14.88
C LEU A 70 -4.00 -2.74 -14.94
N GLY A 71 -3.46 -3.42 -13.92
CA GLY A 71 -2.10 -3.94 -13.92
C GLY A 71 -1.84 -4.93 -15.07
N ASP A 72 -2.82 -5.80 -15.34
CA ASP A 72 -2.74 -6.77 -16.43
C ASP A 72 -2.82 -6.12 -17.82
N LYS A 73 -3.61 -5.06 -17.96
CA LYS A 73 -3.86 -4.41 -19.27
C LYS A 73 -2.89 -3.28 -19.62
N TRP A 74 -2.44 -2.54 -18.62
CA TRP A 74 -1.62 -1.34 -18.84
C TRP A 74 -0.16 -1.60 -18.52
N SER A 75 0.18 -1.80 -17.24
CA SER A 75 1.57 -2.00 -16.82
C SER A 75 1.67 -2.40 -15.35
N ALA A 76 2.22 -3.58 -15.05
CA ALA A 76 2.51 -3.97 -13.67
C ALA A 76 3.58 -3.06 -13.01
N PRO A 77 4.74 -2.77 -13.62
CA PRO A 77 5.70 -1.81 -13.04
C PRO A 77 5.13 -0.40 -12.88
N GLY A 78 4.34 0.07 -13.85
CA GLY A 78 3.68 1.39 -13.76
C GLY A 78 2.70 1.46 -12.59
N MET A 79 1.88 0.43 -12.41
CA MET A 79 0.98 0.33 -11.27
C MET A 79 1.73 0.25 -9.93
N LEU A 80 2.86 -0.47 -9.85
CA LEU A 80 3.70 -0.48 -8.65
C LEU A 80 4.30 0.90 -8.35
N ALA A 81 4.65 1.70 -9.36
CA ALA A 81 5.07 3.08 -9.16
C ALA A 81 3.92 3.96 -8.61
N VAL A 82 2.70 3.81 -9.16
CA VAL A 82 1.50 4.50 -8.66
C VAL A 82 1.22 4.13 -7.20
N PHE A 83 1.35 2.86 -6.83
CA PHE A 83 1.26 2.40 -5.46
C PHE A 83 2.24 3.15 -4.53
N PHE A 84 3.54 3.10 -4.83
CA PHE A 84 4.54 3.72 -3.96
C PHE A 84 4.36 5.23 -3.82
N ILE A 85 4.17 5.94 -4.93
CA ILE A 85 4.04 7.40 -4.94
C ILE A 85 2.71 7.81 -4.30
N GLY A 86 1.61 7.15 -4.67
CA GLY A 86 0.27 7.47 -4.20
C GLY A 86 0.10 7.22 -2.71
N THR A 87 0.50 6.05 -2.21
CA THR A 87 0.45 5.74 -0.78
C THR A 87 1.36 6.66 0.03
N GLY A 88 2.56 6.97 -0.49
CA GLY A 88 3.51 7.87 0.19
C GLY A 88 3.02 9.31 0.26
N ALA A 89 2.53 9.85 -0.85
CA ALA A 89 1.94 11.18 -0.89
C ALA A 89 0.72 11.30 0.03
N ALA A 90 -0.13 10.27 0.06
CA ALA A 90 -1.28 10.22 0.97
C ALA A 90 -0.86 10.17 2.45
N GLY A 91 0.21 9.42 2.79
CA GLY A 91 0.80 9.41 4.13
C GLY A 91 1.36 10.77 4.56
N ILE A 92 2.05 11.47 3.65
CA ILE A 92 2.52 12.84 3.90
C ILE A 92 1.33 13.78 4.11
N ALA A 93 0.30 13.70 3.26
CA ALA A 93 -0.91 14.50 3.39
C ALA A 93 -1.65 14.25 4.72
N ALA A 94 -1.67 13.00 5.21
CA ALA A 94 -2.21 12.67 6.52
C ALA A 94 -1.48 13.42 7.65
N GLY A 95 -0.15 13.55 7.55
CA GLY A 95 0.66 14.29 8.52
C GLY A 95 0.37 15.79 8.58
N PHE A 96 -0.18 16.38 7.51
CA PHE A 96 -0.61 17.79 7.46
C PHE A 96 -2.11 17.98 7.74
N ALA A 97 -2.87 16.90 7.98
CA ALA A 97 -4.30 17.00 8.22
C ALA A 97 -4.58 17.67 9.58
N SER A 98 -5.38 18.73 9.56
CA SER A 98 -5.72 19.52 10.75
C SER A 98 -6.98 19.03 11.48
N GLY A 99 -7.59 17.93 11.04
CA GLY A 99 -8.79 17.40 11.68
C GLY A 99 -9.25 16.04 11.15
N PRO A 100 -10.30 15.47 11.78
CA PRO A 100 -10.76 14.11 11.53
C PRO A 100 -11.12 13.81 10.08
N LEU A 101 -11.80 14.74 9.40
CA LEU A 101 -12.18 14.56 8.00
C LEU A 101 -10.96 14.49 7.07
N GLY A 102 -9.94 15.33 7.31
CA GLY A 102 -8.70 15.31 6.54
C GLY A 102 -7.95 13.99 6.72
N ILE A 103 -7.91 13.47 7.95
CA ILE A 103 -7.37 12.15 8.25
C ILE A 103 -8.14 11.06 7.52
N ALA A 104 -9.48 11.06 7.57
CA ALA A 104 -10.30 10.06 6.88
C ALA A 104 -10.08 10.05 5.36
N VAL A 105 -9.98 11.23 4.73
CA VAL A 105 -9.68 11.35 3.28
C VAL A 105 -8.29 10.81 2.98
N ALA A 106 -7.28 11.15 3.79
CA ALA A 106 -5.92 10.67 3.60
C ALA A 106 -5.82 9.13 3.79
N LEU A 107 -6.49 8.57 4.80
CA LEU A 107 -6.60 7.12 5.01
C LEU A 107 -7.34 6.42 3.85
N GLY A 108 -8.38 7.05 3.31
CA GLY A 108 -9.06 6.61 2.10
C GLY A 108 -8.12 6.51 0.91
N ALA A 109 -7.31 7.56 0.69
CA ALA A 109 -6.30 7.57 -0.37
C ALA A 109 -5.19 6.53 -0.14
N ILE A 110 -4.71 6.36 1.09
CA ILE A 110 -3.76 5.29 1.46
C ILE A 110 -4.33 3.92 1.11
N GLY A 111 -5.59 3.66 1.48
CA GLY A 111 -6.27 2.40 1.15
C GLY A 111 -6.41 2.18 -0.36
N LEU A 112 -6.84 3.21 -1.09
CA LEU A 112 -7.00 3.18 -2.55
C LEU A 112 -5.68 2.86 -3.28
N PHE A 113 -4.58 3.53 -2.93
CA PHE A 113 -3.30 3.27 -3.60
C PHE A 113 -2.66 1.96 -3.13
N SER A 114 -2.80 1.61 -1.85
CA SER A 114 -2.23 0.37 -1.30
C SER A 114 -2.94 -0.88 -1.83
N SER A 115 -4.20 -0.76 -2.29
CA SER A 115 -4.95 -1.89 -2.88
C SER A 115 -4.25 -2.52 -4.08
N ILE A 116 -3.36 -1.77 -4.74
CA ILE A 116 -2.64 -2.18 -5.94
C ILE A 116 -1.65 -3.31 -5.66
N TYR A 117 -0.98 -3.29 -4.50
CA TYR A 117 0.16 -4.17 -4.24
C TYR A 117 -0.21 -5.66 -4.34
N HIS A 118 -1.34 -6.07 -3.75
CA HIS A 118 -1.71 -7.49 -3.68
C HIS A 118 -1.98 -8.12 -5.05
N PRO A 119 -2.86 -7.57 -5.90
CA PRO A 119 -3.11 -8.15 -7.21
C PRO A 119 -1.91 -7.99 -8.16
N VAL A 120 -1.28 -6.81 -8.20
CA VAL A 120 -0.22 -6.51 -9.18
C VAL A 120 1.14 -7.04 -8.74
N GLY A 121 1.52 -6.82 -7.49
CA GLY A 121 2.81 -7.23 -6.93
C GLY A 121 2.95 -8.74 -6.86
N THR A 122 1.90 -9.46 -6.46
CA THR A 122 1.92 -10.93 -6.43
C THR A 122 2.09 -11.51 -7.84
N ALA A 123 1.32 -11.01 -8.81
CA ALA A 123 1.45 -11.41 -10.21
C ALA A 123 2.86 -11.10 -10.74
N TRP A 124 3.42 -9.95 -10.38
CA TRP A 124 4.77 -9.54 -10.78
C TRP A 124 5.85 -10.47 -10.21
N VAL A 125 5.74 -10.89 -8.94
CA VAL A 125 6.66 -11.88 -8.36
C VAL A 125 6.58 -13.21 -9.12
N VAL A 126 5.37 -13.70 -9.40
CA VAL A 126 5.16 -14.96 -10.14
C VAL A 126 5.74 -14.88 -11.55
N ALA A 127 5.51 -13.77 -12.26
CA ALA A 127 6.03 -13.55 -13.60
C ALA A 127 7.57 -13.50 -13.66
N ASN A 128 8.22 -13.11 -12.56
CA ASN A 128 9.68 -13.07 -12.44
C ASN A 128 10.25 -14.27 -11.68
N ALA A 129 9.40 -15.22 -11.27
CA ALA A 129 9.82 -16.45 -10.63
C ALA A 129 10.37 -17.42 -11.68
N ARG A 130 11.48 -18.09 -11.36
CA ARG A 130 12.06 -19.11 -12.26
C ARG A 130 11.17 -20.35 -12.26
N SER A 131 10.88 -20.89 -13.43
CA SER A 131 10.48 -22.30 -13.55
C SER A 131 11.69 -23.14 -13.12
N ARG A 132 11.60 -23.77 -11.96
CA ARG A 132 12.58 -24.77 -11.52
C ARG A 132 12.31 -26.08 -12.24
#